data_AF-A0A2B4RFF5-F1
#
_entry.id   AF-A0A2B4RFF5-F1
#
_cell.length_a   1.000
_cell.length_b   1.000
_cell.length_c   1.000
_cell.angle_alpha   90.00
_cell.angle_beta   90.00
_cell.angle_gamma   90.00
#
_symmetry.space_group_name_H-M   'P 1'
#
loop_
_entity.id
_entity.type
_entity.pdbx_description
1 polymer ?
#
loop_
_entity_poly.entity_id
_entity_poly.type
_entity_poly.pdbx_seq_one_letter_code
_entity_poly.pdbx_strand_id
1 'polypeptide(L)'
;MNYYLKPTNCAELYKDGKTTSGVYTIDPDGLGAFNVYCDQNTTGGGWTVIHKRLNGSVSFYQSWCKYKNSFGYAKDSFDGNNEAQFSTIDRGNTNCSKTFGAWWFPKDSDDYGYSNLSANCAELYKDGKTTSGVYTIDPDGLGAFNVYCDQNTTGGGWTVIHKRLNGSVSFYQSWCKYKNSFGDPNGEYWLGLDKMNRLTWRTKNTLRVDLEIALNRFYAEYDLFVAESELKIIS
;
A
#
# COMPACT_ATOMS: atom_id res chain seq x y z
N MET A 1 33.70 8.66 25.35
CA MET A 1 32.45 8.03 25.84
C MET A 1 31.92 7.16 24.71
N ASN A 2 31.98 5.84 24.85
CA ASN A 2 31.46 4.92 23.84
C ASN A 2 29.93 4.97 23.90
N TYR A 3 29.31 5.64 22.93
CA TYR A 3 27.90 5.41 22.65
C TYR A 3 27.79 3.97 22.20
N TYR A 4 27.30 3.09 23.08
CA TYR A 4 26.89 1.75 22.69
C TYR A 4 25.79 1.92 21.63
N LEU A 5 26.19 1.79 20.36
CA LEU A 5 25.24 1.67 19.26
C LEU A 5 24.44 0.40 19.52
N LYS A 6 23.15 0.58 19.79
CA LYS A 6 22.24 -0.56 19.87
C LYS A 6 22.16 -1.18 18.46
N PRO A 7 22.09 -2.50 18.36
CA PRO A 7 21.99 -3.16 17.07
C PRO A 7 20.73 -2.68 16.34
N THR A 8 20.88 -2.28 15.09
CA THR A 8 19.82 -1.69 14.29
C THR A 8 18.91 -2.76 13.69
N ASN A 9 19.39 -4.00 13.59
CA ASN A 9 18.66 -5.11 12.98
C ASN A 9 19.18 -6.49 13.43
N CYS A 10 18.45 -7.55 13.06
CA CYS A 10 18.80 -8.93 13.41
C CYS A 10 20.08 -9.45 12.73
N ALA A 11 20.48 -8.87 11.60
CA ALA A 11 21.69 -9.27 10.88
C ALA A 11 22.96 -8.75 11.57
N GLU A 12 22.92 -7.55 12.16
CA GLU A 12 23.99 -7.05 13.03
C GLU A 12 24.13 -7.94 14.27
N LEU A 13 23.01 -8.27 14.93
CA LEU A 13 23.00 -9.22 16.03
C LEU A 13 23.65 -10.56 15.65
N TYR A 14 23.38 -11.08 14.44
CA TYR A 14 23.97 -12.32 13.95
C TYR A 14 25.48 -12.21 13.77
N LYS A 15 25.96 -11.12 13.14
CA LYS A 15 27.39 -10.83 12.95
C LYS A 15 28.12 -10.65 14.28
N ASP A 16 27.44 -10.12 15.29
CA ASP A 16 27.93 -9.95 16.66
C ASP A 16 27.86 -11.26 17.49
N GLY A 17 27.57 -12.40 16.85
CA GLY A 17 27.60 -13.73 17.46
C GLY A 17 26.30 -14.16 18.12
N LYS A 18 25.19 -13.44 17.94
CA LYS A 18 23.85 -13.90 18.35
C LYS A 18 23.26 -14.81 17.27
N THR A 19 23.72 -16.05 17.26
CA THR A 19 23.38 -17.05 16.21
C THR A 19 22.19 -17.95 16.56
N THR A 20 21.41 -17.64 17.59
CA THR A 20 20.25 -18.44 18.00
C THR A 20 18.95 -17.70 17.73
N SER A 21 17.95 -18.33 17.10
CA SER A 21 16.66 -17.67 16.89
C SER A 21 15.95 -17.36 18.21
N GLY A 22 15.36 -16.17 18.33
CA GLY A 22 14.80 -15.69 19.60
C GLY A 22 14.30 -14.26 19.52
N VAL A 23 13.77 -13.74 20.63
CA VAL A 23 13.38 -12.33 20.71
C VAL A 23 14.58 -11.47 21.11
N TYR A 24 14.85 -10.43 20.34
CA TYR A 24 15.95 -9.49 20.55
C TYR A 24 15.44 -8.06 20.50
N THR A 25 16.14 -7.16 21.16
CA THR A 25 15.89 -5.71 21.08
C THR A 25 16.74 -5.11 19.96
N ILE A 26 16.10 -4.37 19.06
CA ILE A 26 16.77 -3.59 18.00
C ILE A 26 16.33 -2.13 18.05
N ASP A 27 17.15 -1.24 17.52
CA ASP A 27 16.88 0.21 17.45
C ASP A 27 17.25 0.73 16.05
N PRO A 28 16.38 0.53 15.04
CA PRO A 28 16.73 0.77 13.64
C PRO A 28 16.99 2.23 13.29
N ASP A 29 16.26 3.15 13.95
CA ASP A 29 16.26 4.59 13.65
C ASP A 29 16.84 5.45 14.79
N GLY A 30 17.17 4.85 15.94
CA GLY A 30 17.68 5.55 17.11
C GLY A 30 16.63 6.38 17.85
N LEU A 31 15.35 6.26 17.47
CA LEU A 31 14.23 6.99 18.06
C LEU A 31 13.53 6.18 19.17
N GLY A 32 13.80 4.88 19.25
CA GLY A 32 13.24 4.03 20.29
C GLY A 32 13.40 2.55 20.00
N ALA A 33 14.14 1.85 20.87
CA ALA A 33 14.35 0.42 20.74
C ALA A 33 13.08 -0.40 21.03
N PHE A 34 12.86 -1.46 20.25
CA PHE A 34 11.74 -2.38 20.42
C PHE A 34 12.16 -3.84 20.23
N ASN A 35 11.31 -4.76 20.68
CA ASN A 35 11.57 -6.20 20.61
C ASN A 35 11.06 -6.78 19.30
N VAL A 36 11.89 -7.57 18.64
CA VAL A 36 11.56 -8.34 17.43
C VAL A 36 11.98 -9.79 17.60
N TYR A 37 11.33 -10.71 16.88
CA TYR A 37 11.85 -12.07 16.77
C TYR A 37 12.90 -12.12 15.66
N CYS A 38 14.15 -12.46 16.00
CA CYS A 38 15.18 -12.74 15.02
C CYS A 38 15.23 -14.24 14.72
N ASP A 39 15.16 -14.63 13.46
CA ASP A 39 15.51 -15.98 13.02
C ASP A 39 16.98 -16.01 12.60
N GLN A 40 17.80 -16.63 13.45
CA GLN A 40 19.24 -16.73 13.29
C GLN A 40 19.68 -18.11 12.78
N ASN A 41 18.76 -19.08 12.77
CA ASN A 41 19.07 -20.48 12.50
C ASN A 41 18.83 -20.87 11.04
N THR A 42 18.03 -20.09 10.30
CA THR A 42 17.58 -20.40 8.95
C THR A 42 18.40 -19.65 7.90
N THR A 43 18.79 -20.33 6.81
CA THR A 43 19.41 -19.73 5.59
C THR A 43 20.38 -18.57 5.88
N GLY A 44 21.45 -18.84 6.63
CA GLY A 44 22.50 -17.84 6.90
C GLY A 44 22.23 -16.87 8.05
N GLY A 45 21.08 -16.97 8.72
CA GLY A 45 20.72 -16.16 9.89
C GLY A 45 20.55 -14.66 9.60
N GLY A 46 20.24 -13.88 10.63
CA GLY A 46 20.09 -12.44 10.56
C GLY A 46 18.69 -11.93 10.22
N TRP A 47 17.69 -12.81 10.18
CA TRP A 47 16.37 -12.45 9.69
C TRP A 47 15.52 -11.81 10.78
N THR A 48 14.90 -10.66 10.51
CA THR A 48 13.87 -10.08 11.39
C THR A 48 12.51 -10.62 10.97
N VAL A 49 11.83 -11.33 11.87
CA VAL A 49 10.55 -11.97 11.60
C VAL A 49 9.41 -11.00 11.88
N ILE A 50 8.61 -10.75 10.84
CA ILE A 50 7.47 -9.84 10.84
C ILE A 50 6.12 -10.52 11.00
N HIS A 51 6.08 -11.86 10.99
CA HIS A 51 4.90 -12.69 11.28
C HIS A 51 5.34 -14.15 11.38
N LYS A 52 4.97 -14.86 12.47
CA LYS A 52 5.22 -16.31 12.64
C LYS A 52 3.92 -17.03 13.00
N ARG A 53 3.49 -18.01 12.19
CA ARG A 53 2.28 -18.81 12.46
C ARG A 53 2.67 -20.17 13.04
N LEU A 54 2.12 -20.54 14.19
CA LEU A 54 2.31 -21.87 14.81
C LEU A 54 1.16 -22.84 14.47
N ASN A 55 -0.05 -22.32 14.23
CA ASN A 55 -1.22 -23.07 13.77
C ASN A 55 -2.16 -22.11 13.03
N GLY A 56 -2.95 -22.59 12.07
CA GLY A 56 -3.79 -21.79 11.16
C GLY A 56 -4.94 -20.99 11.81
N SER A 57 -4.88 -20.73 13.11
CA SER A 57 -5.94 -20.16 13.97
C SER A 57 -6.30 -18.70 13.66
N VAL A 58 -5.51 -18.00 12.85
CA VAL A 58 -5.73 -16.58 12.58
C VAL A 58 -5.80 -16.32 11.08
N SER A 59 -6.97 -15.89 10.57
CA SER A 59 -7.21 -15.63 9.13
C SER A 59 -6.25 -14.56 8.57
N PHE A 60 -5.79 -14.76 7.33
CA PHE A 60 -5.00 -13.79 6.55
C PHE A 60 -5.88 -12.67 5.94
N TYR A 61 -7.20 -12.88 5.84
CA TYR A 61 -8.13 -11.87 5.31
C TYR A 61 -8.52 -10.87 6.40
N GLN A 62 -7.57 -10.03 6.81
CA GLN A 62 -7.80 -9.00 7.81
C GLN A 62 -7.81 -7.60 7.18
N SER A 63 -8.46 -6.66 7.86
CA SER A 63 -8.41 -5.25 7.46
C SER A 63 -7.04 -4.65 7.80
N TRP A 64 -6.63 -3.62 7.05
CA TRP A 64 -5.41 -2.85 7.36
C TRP A 64 -5.39 -2.29 8.79
N CYS A 65 -6.57 -1.97 9.36
CA CYS A 65 -6.69 -1.52 10.75
C CYS A 65 -6.33 -2.62 11.77
N LYS A 66 -6.56 -3.89 11.45
CA LYS A 66 -6.08 -5.02 12.27
C LYS A 66 -4.56 -5.15 12.16
N TYR A 67 -4.00 -5.02 10.96
CA TYR A 67 -2.53 -5.02 10.76
C TYR A 67 -1.84 -3.85 11.46
N LYS A 68 -2.41 -2.64 11.41
CA LYS A 68 -1.88 -1.43 12.06
C LYS A 68 -1.88 -1.52 13.59
N ASN A 69 -2.87 -2.18 14.18
CA ASN A 69 -3.06 -2.21 15.64
C ASN A 69 -2.60 -3.53 16.29
N SER A 70 -1.94 -4.42 15.54
CA SER A 70 -1.52 -5.77 15.95
C SER A 70 -2.70 -6.71 16.32
N PHE A 71 -2.55 -8.02 16.11
CA PHE A 71 -3.53 -9.03 16.54
C PHE A 71 -2.85 -10.39 16.82
N GLY A 72 -3.28 -11.12 17.86
CA GLY A 72 -2.71 -12.41 18.25
C GLY A 72 -2.07 -12.39 19.64
N TYR A 73 -1.61 -13.56 20.11
CA TYR A 73 -0.90 -13.70 21.38
C TYR A 73 0.61 -13.76 21.14
N ALA A 74 1.20 -12.61 20.78
CA ALA A 74 2.40 -12.03 21.40
C ALA A 74 3.05 -11.00 20.44
N LYS A 75 2.60 -9.73 20.46
CA LYS A 75 3.36 -8.59 19.89
C LYS A 75 3.96 -8.84 18.50
N ASP A 76 3.23 -9.54 17.65
CA ASP A 76 3.62 -9.92 16.31
C ASP A 76 3.41 -8.74 15.34
N SER A 77 4.32 -7.78 15.53
CA SER A 77 5.16 -7.15 14.50
C SER A 77 4.81 -5.75 13.97
N PHE A 78 4.02 -4.95 14.68
CA PHE A 78 3.74 -3.57 14.23
C PHE A 78 3.80 -2.44 15.27
N ASP A 79 4.33 -2.68 16.47
CA ASP A 79 4.63 -1.58 17.41
C ASP A 79 5.92 -0.85 16.94
N GLY A 80 5.83 -0.01 15.91
CA GLY A 80 6.96 0.85 15.48
C GLY A 80 6.99 1.27 14.02
N ASN A 81 6.22 0.63 13.13
CA ASN A 81 6.16 1.02 11.72
C ASN A 81 5.13 2.13 11.52
N ASN A 82 5.48 3.34 11.95
CA ASN A 82 4.72 4.53 11.58
C ASN A 82 4.83 4.69 10.05
N GLU A 83 3.72 4.44 9.35
CA GLU A 83 3.48 4.78 7.93
C GLU A 83 4.09 3.86 6.84
N ALA A 84 4.64 2.69 7.18
CA ALA A 84 5.12 1.76 6.15
C ALA A 84 3.96 1.05 5.40
N GLN A 85 3.84 1.31 4.09
CA GLN A 85 3.01 0.52 3.18
C GLN A 85 3.72 -0.79 2.82
N PHE A 86 3.04 -1.94 2.85
CA PHE A 86 3.61 -3.21 2.35
C PHE A 86 2.63 -4.00 1.48
N SER A 87 3.20 -4.69 0.51
CA SER A 87 2.54 -5.58 -0.46
C SER A 87 3.20 -6.97 -0.35
N THR A 88 2.40 -8.04 -0.37
CA THR A 88 2.93 -9.42 -0.45
C THR A 88 2.86 -9.88 -1.90
N ILE A 89 3.95 -9.73 -2.65
CA ILE A 89 4.09 -10.31 -3.99
C ILE A 89 5.07 -11.47 -3.91
N ASP A 90 4.56 -12.66 -4.13
CA ASP A 90 5.35 -13.88 -4.32
C ASP A 90 6.01 -13.78 -5.71
N ARG A 91 7.35 -13.60 -5.77
CA ARG A 91 8.09 -13.51 -7.05
C ARG A 91 8.29 -14.89 -7.71
N GLY A 92 7.91 -15.99 -7.04
CA GLY A 92 8.04 -17.35 -7.57
C GLY A 92 6.69 -18.07 -7.68
N ASN A 93 6.48 -18.84 -8.75
CA ASN A 93 5.30 -19.72 -8.89
C ASN A 93 5.38 -20.97 -7.98
N THR A 94 5.90 -20.84 -6.76
CA THR A 94 6.22 -21.96 -5.87
C THR A 94 5.57 -21.85 -4.49
N ASN A 95 4.47 -21.10 -4.33
CA ASN A 95 3.61 -21.14 -3.12
C ASN A 95 4.37 -21.06 -1.77
N CYS A 96 5.60 -20.54 -1.72
CA CYS A 96 6.44 -20.56 -0.51
C CYS A 96 5.88 -19.62 0.56
N SER A 97 5.13 -18.59 0.13
CA SER A 97 4.36 -17.68 0.98
C SER A 97 3.30 -18.37 1.85
N LYS A 98 2.82 -19.57 1.46
CA LYS A 98 1.87 -20.34 2.27
C LYS A 98 2.51 -21.08 3.43
N THR A 99 3.81 -21.36 3.37
CA THR A 99 4.48 -22.26 4.33
C THR A 99 5.45 -21.53 5.27
N PHE A 100 6.10 -20.44 4.84
CA PHE A 100 7.19 -19.83 5.62
C PHE A 100 7.17 -18.30 5.80
N GLY A 101 6.12 -17.59 5.36
CA GLY A 101 6.01 -16.13 5.53
C GLY A 101 6.61 -15.32 4.37
N ALA A 102 6.60 -13.99 4.52
CA ALA A 102 7.03 -13.00 3.51
C ALA A 102 8.40 -12.39 3.88
N TRP A 103 9.23 -12.08 2.87
CA TRP A 103 10.62 -11.63 3.00
C TRP A 103 10.84 -10.29 2.26
N TRP A 104 11.84 -9.48 2.64
CA TRP A 104 12.25 -8.23 1.94
C TRP A 104 13.75 -8.23 1.57
N PHE A 105 14.16 -7.34 0.63
CA PHE A 105 15.56 -7.06 0.24
C PHE A 105 15.92 -5.58 0.47
N PRO A 106 17.18 -5.23 0.79
CA PRO A 106 17.62 -3.84 0.99
C PRO A 106 17.56 -3.01 -0.31
N LYS A 107 17.31 -1.72 -0.14
CA LYS A 107 17.11 -0.66 -1.15
C LYS A 107 18.26 -0.46 -2.15
N ASP A 108 19.42 -1.07 -1.91
CA ASP A 108 20.67 -0.78 -2.63
C ASP A 108 21.14 -1.93 -3.54
N SER A 109 20.28 -2.91 -3.86
CA SER A 109 20.58 -3.86 -4.94
C SER A 109 20.15 -3.27 -6.28
N ASP A 110 21.10 -3.04 -7.17
CA ASP A 110 20.96 -2.46 -8.52
C ASP A 110 20.07 -3.26 -9.52
N ASP A 111 19.13 -4.08 -9.03
CA ASP A 111 18.11 -4.82 -9.82
C ASP A 111 16.73 -4.14 -9.67
N TYR A 112 16.65 -2.83 -9.91
CA TYR A 112 15.38 -2.12 -10.06
C TYR A 112 14.72 -2.58 -11.37
N GLY A 113 13.91 -3.64 -11.28
CA GLY A 113 12.81 -3.82 -12.22
C GLY A 113 11.80 -2.69 -12.00
N TYR A 114 12.02 -1.53 -12.62
CA TYR A 114 10.99 -0.50 -12.76
C TYR A 114 9.72 -1.20 -13.26
N SER A 115 8.63 -1.09 -12.50
CA SER A 115 7.32 -1.38 -13.06
C SER A 115 7.17 -0.47 -14.28
N ASN A 116 7.16 -1.02 -15.49
CA ASN A 116 6.84 -0.29 -16.74
C ASN A 116 5.35 0.10 -16.79
N LEU A 117 4.77 0.46 -15.64
CA LEU A 117 3.37 0.81 -15.49
C LEU A 117 3.25 2.33 -15.53
N SER A 118 2.32 2.82 -16.34
CA SER A 118 2.04 4.26 -16.44
C SER A 118 1.51 4.79 -15.09
N ALA A 119 1.79 6.07 -14.81
CA ALA A 119 1.45 6.68 -13.53
C ALA A 119 -0.05 7.00 -13.39
N ASN A 120 -0.75 7.19 -14.50
CA ASN A 120 -2.17 7.60 -14.52
C ASN A 120 -2.84 7.29 -15.89
N CYS A 121 -4.16 7.47 -15.95
CA CYS A 121 -4.93 7.24 -17.18
C CYS A 121 -4.57 8.17 -18.35
N ALA A 122 -4.05 9.38 -18.08
CA ALA A 122 -3.64 10.31 -19.12
C ALA A 122 -2.35 9.87 -19.81
N GLU A 123 -1.41 9.27 -19.08
CA GLU A 123 -0.24 8.61 -19.66
C GLU A 123 -0.64 7.37 -20.45
N LEU A 124 -1.51 6.51 -19.90
CA LEU A 124 -2.05 5.37 -20.64
C LEU A 124 -2.71 5.80 -21.96
N TYR A 125 -3.45 6.91 -21.96
CA TYR A 125 -4.07 7.45 -23.16
C TYR A 125 -3.04 7.87 -24.21
N LYS A 126 -1.98 8.58 -23.79
CA LYS A 126 -0.86 8.97 -24.66
C LYS A 126 -0.09 7.77 -25.21
N ASP A 127 -0.01 6.70 -24.43
CA ASP A 127 0.59 5.41 -24.81
C ASP A 127 -0.34 4.57 -25.72
N GLY A 128 -1.45 5.14 -26.18
CA GLY A 128 -2.37 4.53 -27.14
C GLY A 128 -3.45 3.65 -26.52
N LYS A 129 -3.60 3.63 -25.19
CA LYS A 129 -4.72 2.95 -24.51
C LYS A 129 -5.95 3.84 -24.50
N THR A 130 -6.60 3.97 -25.65
CA THR A 130 -7.73 4.90 -25.85
C THR A 130 -9.12 4.31 -25.59
N THR A 131 -9.20 3.09 -25.06
CA THR A 131 -10.49 2.44 -24.72
C THR A 131 -10.80 2.60 -23.24
N SER A 132 -11.98 3.10 -22.88
CA SER A 132 -12.40 3.17 -21.47
C SER A 132 -12.49 1.78 -20.84
N GLY A 133 -12.04 1.65 -19.59
CA GLY A 133 -12.01 0.37 -18.90
C GLY A 133 -11.13 0.41 -17.65
N VAL A 134 -10.95 -0.76 -17.03
CA VAL A 134 -10.09 -0.88 -15.84
C VAL A 134 -8.65 -1.14 -16.26
N TYR A 135 -7.74 -0.32 -15.74
CA TYR A 135 -6.31 -0.41 -15.97
C TYR A 135 -5.55 -0.42 -14.64
N THR A 136 -4.36 -0.99 -14.66
CA THR A 136 -3.41 -0.95 -13.54
C THR A 136 -2.44 0.21 -13.75
N ILE A 137 -2.28 1.06 -12.72
CA ILE A 137 -1.37 2.21 -12.73
C ILE A 137 -0.46 2.17 -11.49
N ASP A 138 0.69 2.84 -11.56
CA ASP A 138 1.62 3.00 -10.45
C ASP A 138 2.13 4.46 -10.36
N PRO A 139 1.39 5.36 -9.68
CA PRO A 139 1.65 6.79 -9.74
C PRO A 139 3.02 7.26 -9.22
N ASP A 140 3.60 6.51 -8.28
CA ASP A 140 4.78 6.92 -7.52
C ASP A 140 5.82 5.80 -7.33
N GLY A 141 5.58 4.61 -7.89
CA GLY A 141 6.46 3.44 -7.75
C GLY A 141 6.33 2.72 -6.39
N LEU A 142 5.41 3.15 -5.53
CA LEU A 142 5.21 2.56 -4.19
C LEU A 142 4.19 1.41 -4.20
N GLY A 143 3.57 1.11 -5.34
CA GLY A 143 2.73 -0.07 -5.49
C GLY A 143 1.54 0.16 -6.41
N ALA A 144 1.40 -0.70 -7.41
CA ALA A 144 0.37 -0.58 -8.42
C ALA A 144 -1.05 -0.86 -7.90
N PHE A 145 -2.05 -0.22 -8.51
CA PHE A 145 -3.47 -0.48 -8.22
C PHE A 145 -4.36 -0.26 -9.44
N ASN A 146 -5.57 -0.84 -9.39
CA ASN A 146 -6.55 -0.75 -10.46
C ASN A 146 -7.42 0.52 -10.34
N VAL A 147 -7.66 1.16 -11.48
CA VAL A 147 -8.54 2.32 -11.65
C VAL A 147 -9.40 2.14 -12.90
N TYR A 148 -10.56 2.79 -12.94
CA TYR A 148 -11.30 2.93 -14.19
C TYR A 148 -10.81 4.18 -14.92
N CYS A 149 -10.27 3.99 -16.12
CA CYS A 149 -9.92 5.07 -17.04
C CYS A 149 -11.09 5.37 -17.96
N ASP A 150 -11.58 6.60 -17.93
CA ASP A 150 -12.46 7.12 -18.97
C ASP A 150 -11.63 7.80 -20.06
N GLN A 151 -11.52 7.10 -21.18
CA GLN A 151 -10.76 7.50 -22.35
C GLN A 151 -11.62 8.15 -23.44
N ASN A 152 -12.92 8.33 -23.20
CA ASN A 152 -13.85 8.86 -24.19
C ASN A 152 -14.28 10.29 -23.87
N THR A 153 -14.54 10.60 -22.59
CA THR A 153 -15.05 11.91 -22.18
C THR A 153 -13.99 13.00 -22.38
N THR A 154 -14.37 14.10 -23.05
CA THR A 154 -13.56 15.33 -23.21
C THR A 154 -12.09 15.10 -23.60
N GLY A 155 -11.84 14.16 -24.52
CA GLY A 155 -10.49 13.87 -25.03
C GLY A 155 -9.75 12.77 -24.25
N GLY A 156 -10.39 12.14 -23.27
CA GLY A 156 -9.87 11.00 -22.54
C GLY A 156 -8.80 11.34 -21.50
N GLY A 157 -8.22 10.30 -20.90
CA GLY A 157 -7.19 10.40 -19.88
C GLY A 157 -7.71 10.53 -18.44
N TRP A 158 -9.02 10.42 -18.24
CA TRP A 158 -9.63 10.65 -16.93
C TRP A 158 -9.50 9.42 -16.03
N THR A 159 -8.91 9.62 -14.85
CA THR A 159 -8.93 8.60 -13.79
C THR A 159 -10.18 8.80 -12.96
N VAL A 160 -11.11 7.85 -12.99
CA VAL A 160 -12.34 7.95 -12.19
C VAL A 160 -12.01 7.66 -10.72
N ILE A 161 -12.39 8.55 -9.81
CA ILE A 161 -12.11 8.41 -8.37
C ILE A 161 -13.34 8.03 -7.55
N HIS A 162 -14.53 8.29 -8.09
CA HIS A 162 -15.83 8.00 -7.50
C HIS A 162 -16.86 7.77 -8.61
N LYS A 163 -17.67 6.72 -8.50
CA LYS A 163 -18.71 6.39 -9.49
C LYS A 163 -19.97 5.86 -8.84
N ARG A 164 -21.12 6.45 -9.20
CA ARG A 164 -22.47 6.04 -8.79
C ARG A 164 -23.30 5.76 -10.03
N LEU A 165 -24.14 4.73 -9.97
CA LEU A 165 -24.93 4.25 -11.10
C LEU A 165 -26.35 3.86 -10.67
N ASN A 166 -26.46 2.88 -9.78
CA ASN A 166 -27.73 2.22 -9.47
C ASN A 166 -27.93 1.88 -7.98
N GLY A 167 -26.96 2.23 -7.11
CA GLY A 167 -27.05 1.97 -5.68
C GLY A 167 -26.70 0.54 -5.25
N SER A 168 -26.11 -0.28 -6.13
CA SER A 168 -25.58 -1.62 -5.81
C SER A 168 -24.55 -1.64 -4.68
N VAL A 169 -23.81 -0.55 -4.48
CA VAL A 169 -22.79 -0.42 -3.43
C VAL A 169 -23.26 0.60 -2.40
N SER A 170 -23.21 0.21 -1.12
CA SER A 170 -23.45 1.14 -0.01
C SER A 170 -22.27 2.11 0.12
N PHE A 171 -22.58 3.41 0.13
CA PHE A 171 -21.64 4.49 0.45
C PHE A 171 -21.74 4.93 1.92
N TYR A 172 -22.64 4.34 2.71
CA TYR A 172 -22.62 4.49 4.17
C TYR A 172 -21.54 3.57 4.75
N GLN A 173 -20.30 4.05 4.70
CA GLN A 173 -19.09 3.29 5.00
C GLN A 173 -18.27 3.95 6.10
N SER A 174 -17.44 3.16 6.78
CA SER A 174 -16.53 3.67 7.81
C SER A 174 -15.40 4.52 7.21
N TRP A 175 -14.77 5.34 8.04
CA TRP A 175 -13.58 6.12 7.65
C TRP A 175 -12.50 5.24 7.00
N CYS A 176 -12.24 4.06 7.57
CA CYS A 176 -11.25 3.12 7.03
C CYS A 176 -11.57 2.69 5.59
N LYS A 177 -12.85 2.52 5.24
CA LYS A 177 -13.25 2.20 3.87
C LYS A 177 -13.04 3.39 2.94
N TYR A 178 -13.37 4.61 3.37
CA TYR A 178 -13.10 5.84 2.62
C TYR A 178 -11.60 6.11 2.44
N LYS A 179 -10.77 5.77 3.44
CA LYS A 179 -9.32 5.87 3.33
C LYS A 179 -8.75 4.92 2.28
N ASN A 180 -9.16 3.65 2.32
CA ASN A 180 -8.57 2.60 1.49
C ASN A 180 -9.18 2.45 0.09
N SER A 181 -10.48 2.12 0.01
CA SER A 181 -11.32 1.91 -1.19
C SER A 181 -12.49 0.99 -0.86
N PHE A 182 -13.55 1.06 -1.68
CA PHE A 182 -14.63 0.06 -1.70
C PHE A 182 -15.38 0.10 -3.04
N GLY A 183 -16.11 -0.98 -3.33
CA GLY A 183 -16.80 -1.16 -4.61
C GLY A 183 -15.92 -1.81 -5.68
N ASP A 184 -16.34 -1.72 -6.94
CA ASP A 184 -15.65 -2.27 -8.10
C ASP A 184 -15.46 -1.18 -9.17
N PRO A 185 -14.23 -0.93 -9.65
CA PRO A 185 -13.98 0.02 -10.74
C PRO A 185 -14.84 -0.20 -12.01
N ASN A 186 -15.29 -1.42 -12.29
CA ASN A 186 -16.23 -1.71 -13.38
C ASN A 186 -17.68 -1.28 -13.08
N GLY A 187 -18.04 -1.06 -11.82
CA GLY A 187 -19.37 -0.71 -11.35
C GLY A 187 -19.38 0.59 -10.55
N GLU A 188 -19.98 0.55 -9.37
CA GLU A 188 -19.92 1.65 -8.40
C GLU A 188 -18.72 1.48 -7.48
N TYR A 189 -17.96 2.55 -7.26
CA TYR A 189 -16.81 2.48 -6.37
C TYR A 189 -16.32 3.84 -5.86
N TRP A 190 -15.49 3.74 -4.83
CA TRP A 190 -14.67 4.80 -4.28
C TRP A 190 -13.21 4.36 -4.30
N LEU A 191 -12.35 5.14 -4.96
CA LEU A 191 -10.94 4.79 -5.16
C LEU A 191 -10.16 4.74 -3.85
N GLY A 192 -10.53 5.53 -2.84
CA GLY A 192 -9.80 5.64 -1.58
C GLY A 192 -8.92 6.89 -1.50
N LEU A 193 -8.97 7.59 -0.37
CA LEU A 193 -8.23 8.83 -0.14
C LEU A 193 -6.71 8.64 -0.24
N ASP A 194 -6.16 7.52 0.26
CA ASP A 194 -4.71 7.27 0.18
C ASP A 194 -4.24 7.16 -1.28
N LYS A 195 -5.04 6.52 -2.15
CA LYS A 195 -4.73 6.40 -3.58
C LYS A 195 -4.95 7.72 -4.32
N MET A 196 -5.96 8.50 -3.94
CA MET A 196 -6.16 9.85 -4.49
C MET A 196 -5.01 10.78 -4.10
N ASN A 197 -4.48 10.68 -2.87
CA ASN A 197 -3.30 11.43 -2.47
C ASN A 197 -2.10 11.05 -3.34
N ARG A 198 -1.86 9.75 -3.57
CA ARG A 198 -0.80 9.26 -4.47
C ARG A 198 -0.92 9.79 -5.90
N LEU A 199 -2.14 9.97 -6.42
CA LEU A 199 -2.39 10.56 -7.73
C LEU A 199 -2.19 12.08 -7.78
N THR A 200 -2.49 12.78 -6.68
CA THR A 200 -2.64 14.24 -6.69
C THR A 200 -1.47 15.01 -6.05
N TRP A 201 -0.56 14.33 -5.35
CA TRP A 201 0.48 15.03 -4.60
C TRP A 201 1.62 15.61 -5.46
N ARG A 202 2.00 14.95 -6.57
CA ARG A 202 3.09 15.44 -7.46
C ARG A 202 2.59 16.33 -8.59
N THR A 203 1.33 16.21 -8.96
CA THR A 203 0.82 16.74 -10.21
C THR A 203 -0.44 17.55 -9.95
N LYS A 204 -0.56 18.71 -10.60
CA LYS A 204 -1.81 19.46 -10.60
C LYS A 204 -2.84 18.66 -11.40
N ASN A 205 -3.95 18.33 -10.76
CA ASN A 205 -5.03 17.57 -11.38
C ASN A 205 -6.28 18.44 -11.47
N THR A 206 -6.95 18.40 -12.61
CA THR A 206 -8.29 18.97 -12.80
C THR A 206 -9.32 17.97 -12.33
N LEU A 207 -10.29 18.41 -11.53
CA LEU A 207 -11.44 17.59 -11.15
C LEU A 207 -12.62 17.91 -12.04
N ARG A 208 -13.23 16.87 -12.61
CA ARG A 208 -14.51 16.95 -13.32
C ARG A 208 -15.55 16.13 -12.56
N VAL A 209 -16.75 16.68 -12.41
CA VAL A 209 -17.90 16.02 -11.80
C VAL A 209 -19.02 15.96 -12.82
N ASP A 210 -19.32 14.76 -13.30
CA ASP A 210 -20.46 14.49 -14.17
C ASP A 210 -21.67 14.01 -13.35
N LEU A 211 -22.85 14.58 -13.63
CA LEU A 211 -24.12 14.26 -12.98
C LEU A 211 -25.16 13.94 -14.05
N GLU A 212 -25.84 12.81 -13.93
CA GLU A 212 -26.92 12.40 -14.82
C GLU A 212 -28.23 12.29 -14.04
N ILE A 213 -29.25 13.03 -14.48
CA ILE A 213 -30.59 13.04 -13.89
C ILE A 213 -31.60 12.81 -15.02
N ALA A 214 -32.28 11.67 -14.96
CA ALA A 214 -33.20 11.20 -16.00
C ALA A 214 -32.51 11.16 -17.39
N LEU A 215 -32.84 12.09 -18.29
CA LEU A 215 -32.25 12.19 -19.63
C LEU A 215 -31.24 13.34 -19.77
N ASN A 216 -30.97 14.08 -18.69
CA ASN A 216 -30.10 15.24 -18.71
C ASN A 216 -28.74 14.91 -18.08
N ARG A 217 -27.67 15.42 -18.72
CA ARG A 217 -26.30 15.34 -18.21
C ARG A 217 -25.77 16.73 -17.92
N PHE A 218 -25.20 16.91 -16.74
CA PHE A 218 -24.58 18.13 -16.26
C PHE A 218 -23.14 17.84 -15.87
N TYR A 219 -22.26 18.84 -15.95
CA TYR A 219 -20.91 18.71 -15.44
C TYR A 219 -20.41 20.01 -14.80
N ALA A 220 -19.43 19.87 -13.91
CA ALA A 220 -18.64 20.95 -13.35
C ALA A 220 -17.16 20.59 -13.37
N GLU A 221 -16.30 21.56 -13.64
CA GLU A 221 -14.84 21.39 -13.67
C GLU A 221 -14.16 22.36 -12.69
N TYR A 222 -13.09 21.89 -12.06
CA TYR A 222 -12.29 22.61 -11.09
C TYR A 222 -10.81 22.44 -11.45
N ASP A 223 -10.10 23.55 -11.63
CA ASP A 223 -8.73 23.56 -12.16
C ASP A 223 -7.70 22.87 -11.25
N LEU A 224 -7.96 22.80 -9.95
CA LEU A 224 -7.04 22.20 -8.97
C LEU A 224 -7.80 21.33 -7.97
N PHE A 225 -7.42 20.06 -7.93
CA PHE A 225 -7.85 19.10 -6.93
C PHE A 225 -6.63 18.38 -6.34
N VAL A 226 -6.56 18.38 -5.01
CA VAL A 226 -5.54 17.69 -4.23
C VAL A 226 -6.22 17.01 -3.05
N ALA A 227 -5.96 15.72 -2.89
CA ALA A 227 -6.27 14.99 -1.66
C ALA A 227 -5.03 15.02 -0.78
N GLU A 228 -5.08 15.70 0.37
CA GLU A 228 -3.96 15.73 1.30
C GLU A 228 -3.82 14.42 2.10
N SER A 229 -2.61 14.18 2.63
CA SER A 229 -2.39 13.06 3.55
C SER A 229 -3.10 13.30 4.87
N GLU A 230 -3.59 12.23 5.51
CA GLU A 230 -4.21 12.29 6.84
C GLU A 230 -3.28 12.84 7.95
N LEU A 231 -1.97 12.96 7.70
CA LEU A 231 -0.96 13.38 8.68
C LEU A 231 -0.87 14.90 8.94
N LYS A 232 -1.81 15.68 8.43
CA LYS A 232 -1.87 17.13 8.68
C LYS A 232 -3.00 17.49 9.66
N ILE A 233 -2.84 17.17 10.94
CA ILE A 233 -3.31 18.04 12.04
C ILE A 233 -2.36 17.83 13.24
N ILE A 234 -1.23 18.54 13.22
CA ILE A 234 -0.64 19.10 14.44
C ILE A 234 -0.46 20.59 14.14
N SER A 235 -1.44 21.40 14.55
CA SER A 235 -1.31 22.84 14.69
C SER A 235 -2.00 23.26 15.97
#